data_AF-A0A3M8AHF8-F1
#
_entry.id   AF-A0A3M8AHF8-F1
#
_cell.length_a   1.000
_cell.length_b   1.000
_cell.length_c   1.000
_cell.angle_alpha   90.00
_cell.angle_beta   90.00
_cell.angle_gamma   90.00
#
_symmetry.space_group_name_H-M   'P 1'
#
loop_
_entity.id
_entity.type
_entity.pdbx_description
1 polymer ?
#
loop_
_entity_poly.entity_id
_entity_poly.type
_entity_poly.pdbx_seq_one_letter_code
_entity_poly.pdbx_strand_id
1 'polypeptide(L)'
;MIDDTENTEGERMPRKQVDLEAKRPRSLGRTLTSLPRSGTKRPLDGVEAQEQTGLRKQTPSRRRAAADEDRQEWPMRKPNEPVGGAGRDDATRSVRLVLRVEGERISVIDSAVVDAPPLVQSTVRGANFLEVRGPDGPLAVLALVDPGLDIAIPDHSSDGVENDHRVSRRSSYDVVVRLPLAAVAALDPASIVIAVHEATQHLVLDAAAREPIAERVERGALRTVAVADGLRPEDLPREISPRGDRKRRETAAD
;
A
#
# COMPACT_ATOMS: atom_id res chain seq x y z
N MET A 1 -64.49 -9.18 21.77
CA MET A 1 -65.00 -9.12 20.38
C MET A 1 -63.81 -9.32 19.50
N ILE A 2 -63.82 -10.47 18.82
CA ILE A 2 -62.77 -11.01 17.97
C ILE A 2 -63.12 -10.55 16.57
N ASP A 3 -62.17 -9.97 15.84
CA ASP A 3 -62.25 -9.91 14.38
C ASP A 3 -60.94 -10.44 13.82
N ASP A 4 -61.06 -11.67 13.32
CA ASP A 4 -60.13 -12.35 12.44
C ASP A 4 -60.17 -11.69 11.06
N THR A 5 -59.02 -11.45 10.46
CA THR A 5 -58.95 -11.25 9.00
C THR A 5 -57.79 -12.03 8.43
N GLU A 6 -58.18 -13.01 7.61
CA GLU A 6 -57.36 -13.99 6.93
C GLU A 6 -56.60 -13.41 5.73
N ASN A 7 -55.51 -14.12 5.41
CA ASN A 7 -55.04 -14.50 4.07
C ASN A 7 -54.77 -13.42 3.00
N THR A 8 -53.49 -13.38 2.59
CA THR A 8 -53.16 -13.37 1.15
C THR A 8 -51.82 -14.05 0.93
N GLU A 9 -51.88 -15.33 0.56
CA GLU A 9 -50.76 -16.08 -0.02
C GLU A 9 -50.46 -15.51 -1.42
N GLY A 10 -49.29 -14.89 -1.56
CA GLY A 10 -48.76 -14.42 -2.85
C GLY A 10 -47.90 -15.48 -3.51
N GLU A 11 -48.30 -15.86 -4.71
CA GLU A 11 -47.79 -16.97 -5.53
C GLU A 11 -46.28 -16.92 -5.84
N ARG A 12 -45.71 -18.13 -5.88
CA ARG A 12 -44.36 -18.43 -6.35
C ARG A 12 -44.23 -18.18 -7.86
N MET A 13 -43.18 -17.48 -8.29
CA MET A 13 -42.66 -17.60 -9.65
C MET A 13 -41.35 -18.42 -9.67
N PRO A 14 -41.22 -19.41 -10.57
CA PRO A 14 -39.97 -20.15 -10.75
C PRO A 14 -38.95 -19.30 -11.51
N ARG A 15 -37.77 -19.07 -10.91
CA ARG A 15 -36.63 -18.47 -11.60
C ARG A 15 -36.04 -19.49 -12.58
N LYS A 16 -35.97 -19.10 -13.85
CA LYS A 16 -35.30 -19.82 -14.94
C LYS A 16 -33.84 -20.08 -14.58
N GLN A 17 -33.44 -21.35 -14.56
CA GLN A 17 -32.06 -21.78 -14.70
C GLN A 17 -31.56 -21.35 -16.09
N VAL A 18 -30.41 -20.69 -16.13
CA VAL A 18 -29.67 -20.44 -17.37
C VAL A 18 -28.42 -21.31 -17.29
N ASP A 19 -28.44 -22.42 -18.03
CA ASP A 19 -27.26 -23.19 -18.37
C ASP A 19 -26.35 -22.35 -19.25
N LEU A 20 -25.12 -22.12 -18.80
CA LEU A 20 -24.02 -21.63 -19.63
C LEU A 20 -22.82 -22.56 -19.45
N GLU A 21 -22.95 -23.75 -20.00
CA GLU A 21 -21.82 -24.57 -20.41
C GLU A 21 -21.16 -23.99 -21.66
N ALA A 22 -19.85 -24.25 -21.75
CA ALA A 22 -18.99 -24.17 -22.93
C ALA A 22 -18.55 -22.78 -23.42
N LYS A 23 -17.27 -22.48 -23.17
CA LYS A 23 -16.22 -22.59 -24.20
C LYS A 23 -14.83 -22.31 -23.62
N ARG A 24 -14.08 -23.38 -23.38
CA ARG A 24 -12.61 -23.33 -23.37
C ARG A 24 -12.13 -23.38 -24.82
N PRO A 25 -11.18 -22.53 -25.25
CA PRO A 25 -10.23 -22.89 -26.29
C PRO A 25 -8.89 -23.29 -25.65
N ARG A 26 -8.44 -24.48 -26.04
CA ARG A 26 -7.08 -24.98 -25.82
C ARG A 26 -6.15 -24.46 -26.93
N SER A 27 -4.92 -24.15 -26.50
CA SER A 27 -3.63 -24.57 -27.08
C SER A 27 -3.12 -23.99 -28.41
N LEU A 28 -1.77 -24.08 -28.49
CA LEU A 28 -0.86 -23.98 -29.64
C LEU A 28 -0.37 -22.55 -29.89
N GLY A 29 0.83 -22.16 -29.45
CA GLY A 29 2.09 -22.83 -29.75
C GLY A 29 2.57 -22.33 -31.10
N ARG A 30 3.41 -21.29 -31.12
CA ARG A 30 4.20 -20.93 -32.31
C ARG A 30 5.54 -20.34 -31.93
N THR A 31 6.52 -21.00 -32.51
CA THR A 31 7.97 -20.89 -32.40
C THR A 31 8.51 -19.60 -33.00
N LEU A 32 9.59 -19.14 -32.38
CA LEU A 32 10.54 -18.15 -32.87
C LEU A 32 11.00 -18.47 -34.31
N THR A 33 10.81 -17.52 -35.23
CA THR A 33 11.48 -17.49 -36.52
C THR A 33 12.12 -16.13 -36.74
N SER A 34 13.42 -16.09 -36.50
CA SER A 34 14.49 -15.37 -37.21
C SER A 34 14.11 -14.15 -38.08
N LEU A 35 14.61 -12.98 -37.66
CA LEU A 35 14.79 -11.79 -38.50
C LEU A 35 16.01 -11.95 -39.43
N PRO A 36 15.92 -11.63 -40.74
CA PRO A 36 17.10 -11.48 -41.59
C PRO A 36 17.70 -10.07 -41.47
N ARG A 37 19.03 -10.05 -41.40
CA ARG A 37 19.93 -8.92 -41.60
C ARG A 37 19.79 -8.33 -43.02
N SER A 38 19.77 -7.01 -43.12
CA SER A 38 20.37 -6.21 -44.20
C SER A 38 20.58 -4.79 -43.62
N GLY A 39 21.62 -4.02 -43.92
CA GLY A 39 22.58 -4.07 -45.00
C GLY A 39 22.81 -2.63 -45.47
N THR A 40 23.93 -2.03 -45.05
CA THR A 40 24.76 -1.04 -45.77
C THR A 40 24.15 0.16 -46.50
N LYS A 41 24.59 1.34 -46.00
CA LYS A 41 24.75 2.66 -46.62
C LYS A 41 25.02 2.69 -48.13
N ARG A 42 24.39 3.64 -48.84
CA ARG A 42 25.04 4.57 -49.81
C ARG A 42 24.16 5.82 -50.04
N PRO A 43 24.76 7.00 -50.30
CA PRO A 43 24.06 8.27 -50.48
C PRO A 43 23.76 8.55 -51.96
N LEU A 44 22.71 9.33 -52.23
CA LEU A 44 22.45 9.95 -53.53
C LEU A 44 22.03 11.41 -53.33
N ASP A 45 22.67 12.25 -54.13
CA ASP A 45 22.62 13.71 -54.15
C ASP A 45 21.27 14.27 -54.65
N GLY A 46 20.91 15.41 -54.07
CA GLY A 46 20.30 16.55 -54.76
C GLY A 46 18.80 16.51 -55.06
N VAL A 47 17.99 17.08 -54.16
CA VAL A 47 16.80 17.90 -54.50
C VAL A 47 16.64 19.02 -53.45
N GLU A 48 16.11 20.13 -53.95
CA GLU A 48 16.14 21.51 -53.49
C GLU A 48 15.50 21.85 -52.13
N ALA A 49 15.88 23.05 -51.68
CA ALA A 49 15.58 23.65 -50.40
C ALA A 49 14.08 23.93 -50.21
N GLN A 50 13.48 23.25 -49.22
CA GLN A 50 12.22 23.65 -48.62
C GLN A 50 12.54 24.26 -47.25
N GLU A 51 12.13 25.51 -47.07
CA GLU A 51 12.35 26.33 -45.87
C GLU A 51 11.81 25.62 -44.62
N GLN A 52 12.72 25.03 -43.86
CA GLN A 52 12.46 24.55 -42.50
C GLN A 52 12.47 25.76 -41.56
N THR A 53 11.28 26.19 -41.13
CA THR A 53 11.07 26.87 -39.84
C THR A 53 11.33 25.88 -38.71
N GLY A 54 12.59 25.49 -38.56
CA GLY A 54 13.08 24.61 -37.50
C GLY A 54 14.02 25.40 -36.60
N LEU A 55 13.71 25.42 -35.30
CA LEU A 55 14.62 25.82 -34.23
C LEU A 55 16.04 25.35 -34.55
N ARG A 56 16.95 26.29 -34.79
CA ARG A 56 18.38 25.99 -34.92
C ARG A 56 18.88 25.43 -33.60
N LYS A 57 18.98 24.10 -33.50
CA LYS A 57 19.76 23.46 -32.45
C LYS A 57 21.21 23.88 -32.65
N GLN A 58 21.67 24.80 -31.80
CA GLN A 58 23.08 25.14 -31.72
C GLN A 58 23.85 23.86 -31.37
N THR A 59 24.67 23.38 -32.31
CA THR A 59 25.67 22.36 -32.02
C THR A 59 26.63 22.90 -30.97
N PRO A 60 26.81 22.23 -29.82
CA PRO A 60 27.76 22.68 -28.82
C PRO A 60 29.17 22.54 -29.40
N SER A 61 29.87 23.67 -29.44
CA SER A 61 31.28 23.71 -29.81
C SER A 61 32.08 22.78 -28.89
N ARG A 62 32.81 21.82 -29.48
CA ARG A 62 33.89 21.10 -28.81
C ARG A 62 34.97 22.09 -28.38
N ARG A 63 34.82 22.69 -27.20
CA ARG A 63 35.96 23.27 -26.48
C ARG A 63 36.72 22.13 -25.82
N ARG A 64 38.01 22.11 -26.13
CA ARG A 64 39.01 21.17 -25.65
C ARG A 64 39.00 21.12 -24.12
N ALA A 65 39.10 19.90 -23.61
CA ALA A 65 39.42 19.61 -22.23
C ALA A 65 40.74 20.32 -21.86
N ALA A 66 40.66 21.24 -20.91
CA ALA A 66 41.76 21.60 -20.05
C ALA A 66 41.39 21.03 -18.68
N ALA A 67 42.29 20.21 -18.16
CA ALA A 67 42.23 19.69 -16.81
C ALA A 67 42.22 20.85 -15.82
N ASP A 68 41.29 20.83 -14.88
CA ASP A 68 41.63 21.13 -13.50
C ASP A 68 40.57 20.51 -12.58
N GLU A 69 41.09 19.95 -11.51
CA GLU A 69 40.44 19.10 -10.53
C GLU A 69 39.52 19.94 -9.66
N ASP A 70 38.22 19.80 -9.83
CA ASP A 70 37.23 20.10 -8.79
C ASP A 70 35.94 19.33 -9.10
N ARG A 71 36.06 18.00 -9.09
CA ARG A 71 34.87 17.15 -8.90
C ARG A 71 34.45 17.33 -7.46
N GLN A 72 33.50 18.24 -7.26
CA GLN A 72 32.71 18.30 -6.05
C GLN A 72 31.96 16.96 -5.94
N GLU A 73 32.59 16.02 -5.22
CA GLU A 73 31.99 14.75 -4.87
C GLU A 73 30.77 15.07 -4.01
N TRP A 74 29.59 14.86 -4.57
CA TRP A 74 28.38 14.79 -3.76
C TRP A 74 28.66 13.76 -2.66
N PRO A 75 28.49 14.09 -1.36
CA PRO A 75 28.76 13.15 -0.30
C PRO A 75 27.76 12.00 -0.45
N MET A 76 28.16 10.94 -1.13
CA MET A 76 27.47 9.67 -1.08
C MET A 76 27.50 9.26 0.38
N ARG A 77 26.35 9.34 1.05
CA ARG A 77 26.17 8.73 2.36
C ARG A 77 26.63 7.28 2.21
N LYS A 78 27.71 6.92 2.91
CA LYS A 78 28.17 5.54 2.99
C LYS A 78 26.97 4.67 3.37
N PRO A 79 26.78 3.48 2.77
CA PRO A 79 25.85 2.51 3.31
C PRO A 79 26.24 2.29 4.78
N ASN A 80 25.30 2.46 5.71
CA ASN A 80 25.55 2.24 7.13
C ASN A 80 26.24 0.88 7.29
N GLU A 81 27.50 0.89 7.74
CA GLU A 81 28.19 -0.35 8.14
C GLU A 81 27.40 -0.96 9.31
N PRO A 82 27.09 -2.26 9.29
CA PRO A 82 26.47 -2.91 10.43
C PRO A 82 27.50 -2.95 11.55
N VAL A 83 27.31 -2.11 12.56
CA VAL A 83 28.06 -2.19 13.82
C VAL A 83 27.72 -3.52 14.47
N GLY A 84 28.61 -4.50 14.32
CA GLY A 84 28.63 -5.70 15.13
C GLY A 84 28.98 -5.31 16.57
N GLY A 85 27.99 -5.37 17.45
CA GLY A 85 28.13 -5.11 18.88
C GLY A 85 26.94 -5.68 19.62
N ALA A 86 27.20 -6.42 20.68
CA ALA A 86 26.20 -7.13 21.48
C ALA A 86 25.21 -6.14 22.12
N GLY A 87 23.94 -6.24 21.72
CA GLY A 87 22.86 -5.32 22.09
C GLY A 87 22.03 -5.00 20.85
N ARG A 88 21.24 -5.97 20.37
CA ARG A 88 20.41 -5.80 19.17
C ARG A 88 19.21 -4.93 19.56
N ASP A 89 19.45 -3.62 19.57
CA ASP A 89 18.55 -2.58 20.07
C ASP A 89 17.15 -2.70 19.47
N ASP A 90 16.13 -2.75 20.33
CA ASP A 90 14.71 -2.74 19.93
C ASP A 90 14.35 -1.56 19.01
N ALA A 91 15.19 -0.51 18.97
CA ALA A 91 15.11 0.61 18.04
C ALA A 91 15.24 0.21 16.56
N THR A 92 15.84 -0.95 16.28
CA THR A 92 16.04 -1.47 14.91
C THR A 92 14.95 -2.44 14.46
N ARG A 93 14.03 -2.81 15.37
CA ARG A 93 12.98 -3.80 15.13
C ARG A 93 11.59 -3.19 15.20
N SER A 94 10.67 -3.74 14.43
CA SER A 94 9.28 -3.33 14.43
C SER A 94 8.33 -4.50 14.32
N VAL A 95 7.10 -4.29 14.76
CA VAL A 95 5.98 -5.20 14.48
C VAL A 95 5.34 -4.74 13.17
N ARG A 96 5.41 -5.58 12.14
CA ARG A 96 4.66 -5.39 10.90
C ARG A 96 3.28 -5.99 11.09
N LEU A 97 2.23 -5.18 10.89
CA LEU A 97 0.86 -5.65 10.78
C LEU A 97 0.38 -5.49 9.34
N VAL A 98 -0.26 -6.53 8.80
CA VAL A 98 -1.05 -6.47 7.57
C VAL A 98 -2.50 -6.38 7.98
N LEU A 99 -3.11 -5.23 7.71
CA LEU A 99 -4.48 -4.91 8.03
C LEU A 99 -5.34 -5.10 6.78
N ARG A 100 -6.56 -5.62 6.94
CA ARG A 100 -7.60 -5.57 5.94
C ARG A 100 -8.72 -4.67 6.40
N VAL A 101 -9.05 -3.71 5.56
CA VAL A 101 -10.15 -2.77 5.76
C VAL A 101 -11.31 -3.20 4.87
N GLU A 102 -12.44 -3.51 5.48
CA GLU A 102 -13.67 -3.95 4.80
C GLU A 102 -14.86 -3.14 5.31
N GLY A 103 -15.30 -2.18 4.51
CA GLY A 103 -16.30 -1.20 4.95
C GLY A 103 -15.81 -0.46 6.19
N GLU A 104 -16.53 -0.64 7.31
CA GLU A 104 -16.24 0.02 8.59
C GLU A 104 -15.36 -0.82 9.53
N ARG A 105 -14.94 -2.01 9.09
CA ARG A 105 -14.18 -2.97 9.91
C ARG A 105 -12.72 -3.02 9.52
N ILE A 106 -11.86 -3.17 10.53
CA ILE A 106 -10.43 -3.46 10.36
C ILE A 106 -10.13 -4.81 10.99
N SER A 107 -9.41 -5.66 10.28
CA SER A 107 -8.94 -6.96 10.77
C SER A 107 -7.44 -7.11 10.53
N VAL A 108 -6.74 -7.79 11.45
CA VAL A 108 -5.32 -8.14 11.26
C VAL A 108 -5.27 -9.49 10.54
N ILE A 109 -4.64 -9.53 9.37
CA ILE A 109 -4.49 -10.75 8.56
C ILE A 109 -3.16 -11.45 8.85
N ASP A 110 -2.10 -10.67 9.03
CA ASP A 110 -0.75 -11.18 9.25
C ASP A 110 -0.01 -10.23 10.20
N SER A 111 0.83 -10.82 11.05
CA SER A 111 1.69 -10.06 11.95
C SER A 111 3.03 -10.75 12.12
N ALA A 112 4.11 -9.95 12.06
CA ALA A 112 5.46 -10.46 12.20
C ALA A 112 6.38 -9.41 12.84
N VAL A 113 7.33 -9.88 13.65
CA VAL A 113 8.47 -9.05 14.04
C VAL A 113 9.45 -8.99 12.87
N VAL A 114 9.84 -7.79 12.46
CA VAL A 114 10.78 -7.56 11.36
C VAL A 114 11.99 -6.76 11.83
N ASP A 115 13.16 -7.08 11.27
CA ASP A 115 14.43 -6.39 11.53
C ASP A 115 14.52 -5.13 10.67
N ALA A 116 13.59 -4.22 10.89
CA ALA A 116 13.54 -2.92 10.25
C ALA A 116 13.02 -1.88 11.24
N PRO A 117 13.57 -0.65 11.22
CA PRO A 117 13.12 0.41 12.11
C PRO A 117 11.64 0.75 11.85
N PRO A 118 10.90 1.22 12.87
CA PRO A 118 9.55 1.73 12.68
C PRO A 118 9.54 2.93 11.72
N LEU A 119 8.39 3.16 11.08
CA LEU A 119 8.19 4.33 10.25
C LEU A 119 8.05 5.56 11.15
N VAL A 120 9.11 6.35 11.26
CA VAL A 120 9.08 7.63 11.98
C VAL A 120 8.82 8.74 10.97
N GLN A 121 7.62 9.31 11.00
CA GLN A 121 7.26 10.51 10.25
C GLN A 121 6.94 11.61 11.26
N SER A 122 7.56 12.78 11.12
CA SER A 122 7.18 13.96 11.93
C SER A 122 5.91 14.60 11.40
N THR A 123 5.68 14.52 10.09
CA THR A 123 4.57 15.17 9.41
C THR A 123 4.04 14.26 8.32
N VAL A 124 2.72 14.15 8.25
CA VAL A 124 2.00 13.29 7.31
C VAL A 124 1.06 14.15 6.50
N ARG A 125 1.10 14.01 5.17
CA ARG A 125 0.30 14.78 4.23
C ARG A 125 -0.55 13.85 3.37
N GLY A 126 -1.85 14.11 3.31
CA GLY A 126 -2.77 13.25 2.56
C GLY A 126 -4.22 13.69 2.69
N ALA A 127 -5.11 12.94 2.05
CA ALA A 127 -6.56 13.03 2.26
C ALA A 127 -7.09 11.79 3.00
N ASN A 128 -6.32 10.71 3.08
CA ASN A 128 -6.67 9.51 3.82
C ASN A 128 -5.54 9.17 4.78
N PHE A 129 -5.89 8.73 5.99
CA PHE A 129 -4.93 8.50 7.06
C PHE A 129 -5.22 7.18 7.77
N LEU A 130 -4.17 6.43 8.09
CA LEU A 130 -4.21 5.36 9.07
C LEU A 130 -3.59 5.88 10.37
N GLU A 131 -4.30 5.70 11.47
CA GLU A 131 -3.84 6.03 12.81
C GLU A 131 -3.83 4.75 13.66
N VAL A 132 -2.69 4.44 14.29
CA VAL A 132 -2.56 3.39 15.29
C VAL A 132 -2.15 4.03 16.60
N ARG A 133 -2.93 3.83 17.66
CA ARG A 133 -2.74 4.48 18.95
C ARG A 133 -2.67 3.47 20.08
N GLY A 134 -1.90 3.81 21.10
CA GLY A 134 -2.01 3.22 22.43
C GLY A 134 -2.50 4.25 23.45
N PRO A 135 -2.53 3.90 24.75
CA PRO A 135 -2.93 4.79 25.84
C PRO A 135 -2.07 6.06 25.93
N ASP A 136 -0.76 5.93 25.69
CA ASP A 136 0.20 7.01 25.89
C ASP A 136 0.36 7.93 24.66
N GLY A 137 -0.29 7.61 23.53
CA GLY A 137 -0.22 8.39 22.30
C GLY A 137 -0.19 7.57 21.01
N PRO A 138 0.16 8.21 19.88
CA PRO A 138 0.25 7.55 18.60
C PRO A 138 1.43 6.57 18.56
N LEU A 139 1.17 5.34 18.10
CA LEU A 139 2.20 4.35 17.76
C LEU A 139 2.64 4.51 16.30
N ALA A 140 1.71 4.86 15.41
CA ALA A 140 1.98 5.20 14.02
C ALA A 140 0.87 6.06 13.43
N VAL A 141 1.25 6.97 12.52
CA VAL A 141 0.33 7.71 11.65
C VAL A 141 0.89 7.66 10.25
N LEU A 142 0.07 7.27 9.27
CA LEU A 142 0.47 7.11 7.87
C LEU A 142 -0.56 7.77 6.93
N ALA A 143 -0.08 8.36 5.85
CA ALA A 143 -0.96 8.76 4.74
C ALA A 143 -1.24 7.55 3.85
N LEU A 144 -2.50 7.36 3.48
CA LEU A 144 -2.93 6.35 2.51
C LEU A 144 -3.14 7.02 1.16
N VAL A 145 -2.47 6.50 0.14
CA VAL A 145 -2.65 6.96 -1.24
C VAL A 145 -3.76 6.13 -1.86
N ASP A 146 -4.86 6.80 -2.20
CA ASP A 146 -6.02 6.24 -2.91
C ASP A 146 -6.49 4.86 -2.37
N PRO A 147 -6.81 4.74 -1.07
CA PRO A 147 -7.16 3.46 -0.46
C PRO A 147 -8.39 2.84 -1.13
N GLY A 148 -8.24 1.59 -1.57
CA GLY A 148 -9.28 0.85 -2.27
C GLY A 148 -9.49 1.26 -3.73
N LEU A 149 -8.63 2.10 -4.32
CA LEU A 149 -8.68 2.40 -5.74
C LEU A 149 -7.94 1.33 -6.56
N ASP A 150 -8.57 0.87 -7.64
CA ASP A 150 -7.97 -0.02 -8.61
C ASP A 150 -7.98 0.66 -9.99
N ILE A 151 -6.82 0.72 -10.62
CA ILE A 151 -6.62 1.39 -11.91
C ILE A 151 -6.21 0.32 -12.92
N ALA A 152 -7.14 -0.05 -13.80
CA ALA A 152 -6.83 -0.91 -14.92
C ALA A 152 -6.31 -0.06 -16.08
N ILE A 153 -5.04 -0.28 -16.44
CA ILE A 153 -4.43 0.30 -17.62
C ILE A 153 -4.71 -0.64 -18.80
N PRO A 154 -5.39 -0.16 -19.86
CA PRO A 154 -5.73 -1.01 -20.99
C PRO A 154 -4.47 -1.51 -21.71
N ASP A 155 -4.51 -2.75 -22.18
CA ASP A 155 -3.45 -3.33 -23.00
C ASP A 155 -3.64 -2.88 -24.46
N HIS A 156 -2.68 -2.12 -24.97
CA HIS A 156 -2.64 -1.63 -26.34
C HIS A 156 -2.61 -2.72 -27.41
N SER A 157 -2.35 -3.98 -27.02
CA SER A 157 -2.37 -5.13 -27.93
C SER A 157 -3.75 -5.79 -28.08
N SER A 158 -4.78 -5.31 -27.35
CA SER A 158 -6.12 -5.86 -27.46
C SER A 158 -6.89 -5.25 -28.64
N ASP A 159 -7.22 -6.10 -29.61
CA ASP A 159 -7.95 -5.72 -30.82
C ASP A 159 -9.41 -5.33 -30.49
N GLY A 160 -9.63 -4.07 -30.11
CA GLY A 160 -10.94 -3.41 -30.29
C GLY A 160 -11.85 -3.24 -29.07
N VAL A 161 -11.33 -3.16 -27.83
CA VAL A 161 -12.15 -2.82 -26.66
C VAL A 161 -11.54 -1.65 -25.88
N GLU A 162 -12.31 -0.56 -25.74
CA GLU A 162 -12.10 0.65 -24.94
C GLU A 162 -10.68 0.88 -24.37
N ASN A 163 -9.92 1.77 -25.02
CA ASN A 163 -8.59 2.23 -24.59
C ASN A 163 -8.59 3.20 -23.40
N ASP A 164 -9.66 3.23 -22.60
CA ASP A 164 -9.78 4.16 -21.48
C ASP A 164 -9.37 3.52 -20.16
N HIS A 165 -8.66 4.31 -19.35
CA HIS A 165 -8.32 3.95 -17.98
C HIS A 165 -9.60 3.67 -17.19
N ARG A 166 -9.75 2.44 -16.68
CA ARG A 166 -10.88 2.12 -15.81
C ARG A 166 -10.45 2.26 -14.36
N VAL A 167 -11.08 3.20 -13.67
CA VAL A 167 -10.92 3.41 -12.25
C VAL A 167 -12.12 2.78 -11.54
N SER A 168 -11.86 1.85 -10.63
CA SER A 168 -12.88 1.20 -9.82
C SER A 168 -12.53 1.27 -8.34
N ARG A 169 -13.54 1.40 -7.48
CA ARG A 169 -13.35 1.40 -6.02
C ARG A 169 -13.70 0.03 -5.47
N ARG A 170 -12.75 -0.61 -4.82
CA ARG A 170 -12.91 -1.86 -4.09
C ARG A 170 -13.52 -1.57 -2.71
N SER A 171 -14.39 -2.47 -2.26
CA SER A 171 -14.96 -2.43 -0.91
C SER A 171 -14.00 -2.95 0.17
N SER A 172 -12.92 -3.60 -0.24
CA SER A 172 -11.89 -4.22 0.61
C SER A 172 -10.51 -3.88 0.08
N TYR A 173 -9.58 -3.54 0.98
CA TYR A 173 -8.17 -3.33 0.66
C TYR A 173 -7.26 -3.65 1.85
N ASP A 174 -6.00 -3.96 1.53
CA ASP A 174 -4.99 -4.33 2.52
C ASP A 174 -4.00 -3.18 2.73
N VAL A 175 -3.62 -2.92 3.98
CA VAL A 175 -2.68 -1.88 4.39
C VAL A 175 -1.61 -2.49 5.28
N VAL A 176 -0.35 -2.07 5.10
CA VAL A 176 0.76 -2.51 5.96
C VAL A 176 1.23 -1.37 6.83
N VAL A 177 1.34 -1.63 8.14
CA VAL A 177 1.87 -0.67 9.12
C VAL A 177 3.01 -1.31 9.91
N ARG A 178 4.00 -0.50 10.30
CA ARG A 178 5.10 -0.90 11.19
C ARG A 178 5.05 -0.11 12.48
N LEU A 179 4.97 -0.82 13.60
CA LEU A 179 4.90 -0.26 14.95
C LEU A 179 6.22 -0.50 15.69
N PRO A 180 6.68 0.42 16.56
CA PRO A 180 7.88 0.19 17.37
C PRO A 180 7.70 -1.04 18.27
N LEU A 181 8.64 -2.01 18.19
CA LEU A 181 8.52 -3.28 18.92
C LEU A 181 8.38 -3.08 20.44
N ALA A 182 9.25 -2.25 21.02
CA ALA A 182 9.25 -1.96 22.45
C ALA A 182 7.94 -1.33 22.94
N ALA A 183 7.33 -0.45 22.12
CA ALA A 183 6.07 0.18 22.47
C ALA A 183 4.91 -0.81 22.43
N VAL A 184 4.83 -1.67 21.41
CA VAL A 184 3.77 -2.69 21.32
C VAL A 184 3.91 -3.73 22.43
N ALA A 185 5.13 -4.19 22.72
CA ALA A 185 5.38 -5.21 23.73
C ALA A 185 5.06 -4.74 25.17
N ALA A 186 5.11 -3.43 25.44
CA ALA A 186 4.81 -2.85 26.73
C ALA A 186 3.30 -2.61 26.97
N LEU A 187 2.47 -2.72 25.93
CA LEU A 187 1.05 -2.39 25.98
C LEU A 187 0.17 -3.63 26.08
N ASP A 188 -0.99 -3.46 26.71
CA ASP A 188 -2.08 -4.43 26.58
C ASP A 188 -2.61 -4.37 25.12
N PRO A 189 -2.64 -5.49 24.37
CA PRO A 189 -3.18 -5.50 23.00
C PRO A 189 -4.58 -4.89 22.91
N ALA A 190 -5.43 -5.11 23.93
CA ALA A 190 -6.79 -4.59 23.98
C ALA A 190 -6.85 -3.05 24.08
N SER A 191 -5.74 -2.39 24.44
CA SER A 191 -5.65 -0.94 24.52
C SER A 191 -5.22 -0.27 23.21
N ILE A 192 -4.85 -1.06 22.19
CA ILE A 192 -4.41 -0.54 20.90
C ILE A 192 -5.63 -0.27 20.03
N VAL A 193 -5.79 0.97 19.57
CA VAL A 193 -6.88 1.39 18.67
C VAL A 193 -6.30 1.65 17.28
N ILE A 194 -6.96 1.13 16.25
CA ILE A 194 -6.64 1.38 14.85
C ILE A 194 -7.81 2.09 14.19
N ALA A 195 -7.57 3.22 13.55
CA ALA A 195 -8.59 3.97 12.84
C ALA A 195 -8.11 4.38 11.45
N VAL A 196 -9.01 4.31 10.47
CA VAL A 196 -8.82 4.88 9.15
C VAL A 196 -9.72 6.10 9.01
N HIS A 197 -9.14 7.20 8.57
CA HIS A 197 -9.83 8.47 8.41
C HIS A 197 -9.75 8.96 6.96
N GLU A 198 -10.83 9.56 6.47
CA GLU A 198 -10.94 10.24 5.18
C GLU A 198 -11.26 11.70 5.44
N ALA A 199 -10.43 12.60 4.93
CA ALA A 199 -10.58 14.03 5.02
C ALA A 199 -11.25 14.58 3.75
N THR A 200 -12.03 15.64 3.90
CA THR A 200 -12.69 16.31 2.76
C THR A 200 -11.71 17.08 1.87
N GLN A 201 -10.52 17.37 2.39
CA GLN A 201 -9.44 18.07 1.71
C GLN A 201 -8.09 17.50 2.14
N HIS A 202 -7.02 17.87 1.41
CA HIS A 202 -5.67 17.52 1.82
C HIS A 202 -5.29 18.20 3.13
N LEU A 203 -4.90 17.41 4.13
CA LEU A 203 -4.42 17.88 5.42
C LEU A 203 -2.92 17.63 5.58
N VAL A 204 -2.31 18.41 6.47
CA VAL A 204 -0.95 18.23 6.96
C VAL A 204 -1.04 18.02 8.47
N LEU A 205 -0.66 16.85 8.94
CA LEU A 205 -0.79 16.45 10.34
C LEU A 205 0.59 16.24 10.95
N ASP A 206 0.81 16.75 12.15
CA ASP A 206 1.90 16.30 13.02
C ASP A 206 1.62 14.86 13.49
N ALA A 207 2.49 13.92 13.17
CA ALA A 207 2.30 12.51 13.50
C ALA A 207 2.69 12.17 14.96
N ALA A 208 3.38 13.06 15.66
CA ALA A 208 3.78 12.87 17.05
C ALA A 208 2.78 13.47 18.06
N ALA A 209 1.78 14.23 17.60
CA ALA A 209 0.79 14.85 18.49
C ALA A 209 0.02 13.79 19.28
N ARG A 210 -0.20 14.07 20.56
CA ARG A 210 -0.78 13.11 21.50
C ARG A 210 -2.28 12.97 21.31
N GLU A 211 -2.97 13.95 20.78
CA GLU A 211 -4.41 13.92 20.58
C GLU A 211 -4.76 13.04 19.35
N PRO A 212 -5.90 12.32 19.38
CA PRO A 212 -6.42 11.62 18.20
C PRO A 212 -6.58 12.56 17.00
N ILE A 213 -6.40 12.05 15.77
CA ILE A 213 -6.58 12.89 14.56
C ILE A 213 -7.98 13.51 14.52
N ALA A 214 -9.00 12.76 14.94
CA ALA A 214 -10.38 13.24 15.00
C ALA A 214 -10.61 14.43 15.93
N GLU A 215 -9.77 14.63 16.95
CA GLU A 215 -9.87 15.77 17.89
C GLU A 215 -9.09 16.99 17.41
N ARG A 216 -8.14 16.80 16.49
CA ARG A 216 -7.23 17.84 16.01
C ARG A 216 -7.72 18.55 14.76
N VAL A 217 -8.58 17.88 14.00
CA VAL A 217 -9.11 18.38 12.73
C VAL A 217 -10.46 19.04 12.97
N GLU A 218 -10.75 20.11 12.22
CA GLU A 218 -12.04 20.79 12.28
C GLU A 218 -13.20 19.82 12.10
N ARG A 219 -14.25 20.01 12.92
CA ARG A 219 -15.44 19.15 12.89
C ARG A 219 -16.06 19.17 11.50
N GLY A 220 -16.24 17.99 10.92
CA GLY A 220 -16.81 17.80 9.57
C GLY A 220 -15.78 17.81 8.43
N ALA A 221 -14.52 18.18 8.69
CA ALA A 221 -13.43 18.06 7.71
C ALA A 221 -12.79 16.66 7.70
N LEU A 222 -13.13 15.82 8.68
CA LEU A 222 -12.66 14.44 8.83
C LEU A 222 -13.85 13.50 9.07
N ARG A 223 -13.83 12.36 8.39
CA ARG A 223 -14.73 11.23 8.60
C ARG A 223 -13.92 10.01 8.98
N THR A 224 -14.31 9.33 10.05
CA THR A 224 -13.80 7.99 10.35
C THR A 224 -14.44 6.98 9.41
N VAL A 225 -13.63 6.25 8.65
CA VAL A 225 -14.07 5.23 7.69
C VAL A 225 -14.20 3.89 8.37
N ALA A 226 -13.23 3.50 9.18
CA ALA A 226 -13.19 2.21 9.85
C ALA A 226 -12.43 2.31 11.18
N VAL A 227 -12.82 1.48 12.15
CA VAL A 227 -12.18 1.40 13.47
C VAL A 227 -12.05 -0.06 13.90
N ALA A 228 -10.95 -0.38 14.55
CA ALA A 228 -10.81 -1.55 15.41
C ALA A 228 -10.41 -1.10 16.82
N ASP A 229 -11.32 -1.36 17.77
CA ASP A 229 -11.13 -1.08 19.19
C ASP A 229 -10.49 -2.28 19.87
N GLY A 230 -9.19 -2.18 20.14
CA GLY A 230 -8.42 -3.25 20.76
C GLY A 230 -7.98 -4.32 19.77
N LEU A 231 -6.72 -4.73 19.88
CA LEU A 231 -6.20 -5.92 19.22
C LEU A 231 -6.41 -7.15 20.09
N ARG A 232 -6.65 -8.28 19.45
CA ARG A 232 -6.67 -9.55 20.16
C ARG A 232 -5.23 -10.03 20.39
N PRO A 233 -4.94 -10.78 21.46
CA PRO A 233 -3.59 -11.31 21.69
C PRO A 233 -3.05 -12.17 20.54
N GLU A 234 -3.94 -12.83 19.77
CA GLU A 234 -3.60 -13.59 18.56
C GLU A 234 -3.29 -12.75 17.33
N ASP A 235 -3.65 -11.46 17.33
CA ASP A 235 -3.33 -10.55 16.23
C ASP A 235 -1.87 -10.08 16.30
N LEU A 236 -1.19 -10.28 17.44
CA LEU A 236 0.22 -9.95 17.62
C LEU A 236 1.14 -11.14 17.35
N PRO A 237 2.40 -10.88 16.94
CA PRO A 237 3.40 -11.93 16.80
C PRO A 237 3.60 -12.71 18.10
N ARG A 238 3.86 -14.01 17.99
CA ARG A 238 3.98 -14.92 19.15
C ARG A 238 5.09 -14.50 20.10
N GLU A 239 6.15 -13.88 19.57
CA GLU A 239 7.31 -13.42 20.32
C GLU A 239 6.98 -12.35 21.36
N ILE A 240 5.90 -11.59 21.14
CA ILE A 240 5.45 -10.53 22.05
C ILE A 240 4.06 -10.79 22.64
N SER A 241 3.40 -11.87 22.23
CA SER A 241 2.10 -12.22 22.78
C SER A 241 2.25 -12.80 24.19
N PRO A 242 1.57 -12.25 25.21
CA PRO A 242 1.73 -12.66 26.61
C PRO A 242 1.28 -14.12 26.89
N ARG A 243 0.68 -14.82 25.92
CA ARG A 243 0.26 -16.22 26.05
C ARG A 243 1.38 -17.25 25.78
N GLY A 244 2.59 -16.83 25.44
CA GLY A 244 3.72 -17.74 25.14
C GLY A 244 4.22 -18.60 26.30
N ASP A 245 4.06 -18.17 27.56
CA ASP A 245 4.74 -18.81 28.70
C ASP A 245 3.89 -19.77 29.55
N ARG A 246 2.58 -19.88 29.33
CA ARG A 246 1.72 -20.73 30.19
C ARG A 246 1.74 -22.22 29.88
N LYS A 247 2.62 -22.72 29.02
CA LYS A 247 2.62 -24.14 28.63
C LYS A 247 4.00 -24.79 28.57
N ARG A 248 4.79 -24.69 29.65
CA ARG A 248 5.94 -25.59 29.88
C ARG A 248 6.38 -25.70 31.35
N ARG A 249 5.46 -26.02 32.26
CA ARG A 249 5.82 -26.56 33.57
C ARG A 249 4.67 -27.41 34.12
N GLU A 250 4.56 -28.63 33.60
CA GLU A 250 3.89 -29.76 34.26
C GLU A 250 4.16 -31.01 33.43
N THR A 251 5.40 -31.48 33.49
CA THR A 251 5.79 -32.86 33.16
C THR A 251 7.23 -33.06 33.63
N ALA A 252 7.37 -33.12 34.96
CA ALA A 252 8.46 -33.84 35.61
C ALA A 252 7.79 -34.60 36.76
N ALA A 253 7.14 -35.69 36.38
CA ALA A 253 6.90 -36.82 37.27
C ALA A 253 7.98 -37.85 36.91
N ASP A 254 8.96 -37.98 37.79
CA ASP A 254 9.41 -39.26 38.37
C ASP A 254 10.43 -38.97 39.49
#